data_AF-A0A2T2SEW2-F1
#
_entry.id   AF-A0A2T2SEW2-F1
#
_cell.length_a   1.000
_cell.length_b   1.000
_cell.length_c   1.000
_cell.angle_alpha   90.00
_cell.angle_beta   90.00
_cell.angle_gamma   90.00
#
_symmetry.space_group_name_H-M   'P 1'
#
loop_
_entity.id
_entity.type
_entity.pdbx_description
1 polymer ?
#
loop_
_entity_poly.entity_id
_entity_poly.type
_entity_poly.pdbx_seq_one_letter_code
_entity_poly.pdbx_strand_id
1 'polypeptide(L)'
;MISSRSVFRALPLLLVLGGLPSLLLAQDPVRLPSQQQSTVQSLQSVELRTLPQVDTERLREEDRARDGDITPYRYGTIVETDLTTRRNGTWESLPSGGWLWRLRIQSKEAVSLSAVFTDFRLPAGGELYVYAPDGTLIRGPYPREDVTAGQHRTPMVRGDELIIEMN
;
A
#
# COMPACT_ATOMS: atom_id res chain seq x y z
N MET A 1 38.54 -57.37 2.95
CA MET A 1 37.49 -56.89 3.87
C MET A 1 38.08 -55.83 4.79
N ILE A 2 37.74 -54.58 4.47
CA ILE A 2 37.58 -53.36 5.29
C ILE A 2 38.51 -53.20 6.51
N SER A 3 39.54 -52.38 6.30
CA SER A 3 40.38 -51.75 7.31
C SER A 3 39.64 -50.58 7.97
N SER A 4 39.53 -50.61 9.30
CA SER A 4 39.10 -49.50 10.16
C SER A 4 40.30 -48.58 10.42
N ARG A 5 40.18 -47.30 10.06
CA ARG A 5 41.03 -46.21 10.55
C ARG A 5 40.18 -44.97 10.80
N SER A 6 39.73 -44.84 12.04
CA SER A 6 39.14 -43.61 12.58
C SER A 6 40.23 -42.55 12.68
N VAL A 7 40.20 -41.55 11.80
CA VAL A 7 41.04 -40.35 11.92
C VAL A 7 40.14 -39.22 12.39
N PHE A 8 40.12 -38.99 13.71
CA PHE A 8 39.58 -37.75 14.28
C PHE A 8 40.59 -36.64 14.00
N ARG A 9 40.33 -35.85 12.94
CA ARG A 9 40.96 -34.53 12.77
C ARG A 9 40.08 -33.51 13.46
N ALA A 10 40.48 -33.10 14.66
CA ALA A 10 39.98 -31.89 15.28
C ALA A 10 40.42 -30.70 14.42
N LEU A 11 39.47 -30.11 13.70
CA LEU A 11 39.68 -28.84 13.02
C LEU A 11 39.55 -27.74 14.08
N PRO A 12 40.55 -26.86 14.29
CA PRO A 12 40.38 -25.76 15.21
C PRO A 12 39.30 -24.84 14.66
N LEU A 13 38.26 -24.65 15.47
CA LEU A 13 37.23 -23.64 15.29
C LEU A 13 37.92 -22.27 15.29
N LEU A 14 38.25 -21.76 14.11
CA LEU A 14 38.69 -20.37 13.94
C LEU A 14 37.42 -19.51 14.02
N LEU A 15 37.06 -19.13 15.24
CA LEU A 15 36.10 -18.08 15.53
C LEU A 15 36.68 -16.76 15.00
N VAL A 16 36.41 -16.46 13.73
CA VAL A 16 36.56 -15.10 13.21
C VAL A 16 35.42 -14.29 13.81
N LEU A 17 35.64 -13.76 15.02
CA LEU A 17 34.93 -12.59 15.55
C LEU A 17 35.37 -11.34 14.76
N GLY A 18 35.19 -11.39 13.45
CA GLY A 18 35.25 -10.23 12.58
C GLY A 18 33.81 -9.89 12.27
N GLY A 19 33.24 -8.94 13.01
CA GLY A 19 31.94 -8.38 12.69
C GLY A 19 31.99 -7.82 11.28
N LEU A 20 31.40 -8.53 10.32
CA LEU A 20 30.92 -7.86 9.13
C LEU A 20 29.94 -6.82 9.66
N PRO A 21 30.18 -5.51 9.49
CA PRO A 21 29.13 -4.55 9.71
C PRO A 21 28.05 -4.99 8.73
N SER A 22 26.96 -5.56 9.25
CA SER A 22 25.74 -5.73 8.50
C SER A 22 25.41 -4.33 8.00
N LEU A 23 25.76 -4.04 6.75
CA LEU A 23 25.20 -2.93 6.02
C LEU A 23 23.71 -3.23 6.02
N LEU A 24 23.01 -2.67 7.01
CA LEU A 24 21.59 -2.43 6.91
C LEU A 24 21.46 -1.68 5.60
N LEU A 25 21.05 -2.38 4.54
CA LEU A 25 20.47 -1.75 3.39
C LEU A 25 19.20 -1.08 3.91
N ALA A 26 19.36 0.14 4.43
CA ALA A 26 18.23 1.04 4.58
C ALA A 26 17.69 1.17 3.16
N GLN A 27 16.53 0.57 2.90
CA GLN A 27 15.84 0.80 1.66
C GLN A 27 15.56 2.30 1.61
N ASP A 28 15.93 2.95 0.50
CA ASP A 28 15.60 4.35 0.32
C ASP A 28 14.08 4.52 0.54
N PRO A 29 13.66 5.53 1.31
CA PRO A 29 12.25 5.75 1.56
C PRO A 29 11.56 5.94 0.21
N VAL A 30 10.44 5.23 0.00
CA VAL A 30 9.60 5.39 -1.18
C VAL A 30 9.26 6.87 -1.31
N ARG A 31 9.62 7.47 -2.45
CA ARG A 31 9.27 8.85 -2.78
C ARG A 31 8.11 8.84 -3.75
N LEU A 32 7.08 9.61 -3.43
CA LEU A 32 5.93 9.77 -4.30
C LEU A 32 6.31 10.56 -5.56
N PRO A 33 5.72 10.26 -6.73
CA PRO A 33 5.86 11.09 -7.93
C PRO A 33 5.68 12.60 -7.65
N SER A 34 4.68 12.96 -6.84
CA SER A 34 4.40 14.34 -6.43
C SER A 34 5.53 14.99 -5.63
N GLN A 35 6.34 14.22 -4.90
CA GLN A 35 7.48 14.70 -4.11
C GLN A 35 8.76 14.84 -4.94
N GLN A 36 8.80 14.25 -6.13
CA GLN A 36 9.95 14.31 -7.04
C GLN A 36 9.92 15.52 -7.98
N GLN A 37 8.81 16.28 -7.98
CA GLN A 37 8.56 17.36 -8.92
C GLN A 37 8.53 18.71 -8.19
N SER A 38 9.10 19.74 -8.81
CA SER A 38 9.20 21.07 -8.18
C SER A 38 7.90 21.87 -8.22
N THR A 39 6.96 21.51 -9.11
CA THR A 39 5.71 22.23 -9.35
C THR A 39 4.57 21.24 -9.52
N VAL A 40 4.01 20.78 -8.41
CA VAL A 40 2.81 19.93 -8.35
C VAL A 40 1.75 20.63 -7.51
N GLN A 41 0.48 20.47 -7.88
CA GLN A 41 -0.63 21.09 -7.14
C GLN A 41 -0.65 20.63 -5.68
N SER A 42 -1.08 21.50 -4.75
CA SER A 42 -1.24 21.08 -3.35
C SER A 42 -2.40 20.08 -3.23
N LEU A 43 -2.36 19.23 -2.20
CA LEU A 43 -3.43 18.25 -1.96
C LEU A 43 -4.81 18.93 -1.74
N GLN A 44 -4.87 20.19 -1.31
CA GLN A 44 -6.14 20.90 -1.18
C GLN A 44 -6.83 21.16 -2.53
N SER A 45 -6.07 21.22 -3.62
CA SER A 45 -6.59 21.39 -4.98
C SER A 45 -6.91 20.06 -5.67
N VAL A 46 -6.49 18.94 -5.09
CA VAL A 46 -6.82 17.60 -5.58
C VAL A 46 -8.26 17.27 -5.23
N GLU A 47 -9.00 16.73 -6.20
CA GLU A 47 -10.40 16.33 -6.03
C GLU A 47 -10.56 15.38 -4.83
N LEU A 48 -11.53 15.71 -3.96
CA LEU A 48 -11.93 14.91 -2.82
C LEU A 48 -13.27 14.23 -3.10
N ARG A 49 -13.31 12.91 -2.94
CA ARG A 49 -14.53 12.11 -2.98
C ARG A 49 -14.85 11.62 -1.57
N THR A 50 -15.96 12.10 -1.04
CA THR A 50 -16.49 11.67 0.26
C THR A 50 -17.39 10.46 0.07
N LEU A 51 -17.06 9.38 0.77
CA LEU A 51 -17.85 8.16 0.89
C LEU A 51 -18.77 8.24 2.12
N PRO A 52 -19.78 7.36 2.23
CA PRO A 52 -20.60 7.27 3.44
C PRO A 52 -19.73 7.08 4.69
N GLN A 53 -20.12 7.76 5.77
CA GLN A 53 -19.47 7.61 7.07
C GLN A 53 -19.59 6.16 7.57
N VAL A 54 -18.54 5.68 8.23
CA VAL A 54 -18.57 4.36 8.86
C VAL A 54 -19.31 4.47 10.20
N ASP A 55 -20.44 3.79 10.31
CA ASP A 55 -21.16 3.63 11.58
C ASP A 55 -20.51 2.52 12.42
N THR A 56 -19.39 2.85 13.07
CA THR A 56 -18.60 1.86 13.80
C THR A 56 -19.33 1.31 15.03
N GLU A 57 -20.32 2.02 15.58
CA GLU A 57 -21.12 1.55 16.72
C GLU A 57 -22.08 0.46 16.29
N ARG A 58 -22.90 0.73 15.26
CA ARG A 58 -23.79 -0.28 14.66
C ARG A 58 -23.02 -1.51 14.21
N LEU A 59 -21.87 -1.32 13.55
CA LEU A 59 -21.04 -2.45 13.13
C LEU A 59 -20.62 -3.30 14.35
N ARG A 60 -20.12 -2.68 15.43
CA ARG A 60 -19.74 -3.44 16.63
C ARG A 60 -20.94 -4.16 17.27
N GLU A 61 -22.13 -3.57 17.25
CA GLU A 61 -23.34 -4.23 17.74
C GLU A 61 -23.71 -5.46 16.91
N GLU A 62 -23.65 -5.38 15.58
CA GLU A 62 -23.83 -6.53 14.68
C GLU A 62 -22.82 -7.64 14.95
N ASP A 63 -21.57 -7.29 15.25
CA ASP A 63 -20.53 -8.27 15.57
C ASP A 63 -20.79 -8.94 16.92
N ARG A 64 -21.23 -8.19 17.95
CA ARG A 64 -21.64 -8.76 19.25
C ARG A 64 -22.87 -9.66 19.14
N ALA A 65 -23.82 -9.31 18.27
CA ALA A 65 -25.02 -10.13 18.06
C ALA A 65 -24.72 -11.48 17.39
N ARG A 66 -23.57 -11.60 16.73
CA ARG A 66 -23.06 -12.85 16.12
C ARG A 66 -22.07 -13.60 17.02
N ASP A 67 -21.88 -13.13 18.26
CA ASP A 67 -20.94 -13.74 19.19
C ASP A 67 -21.42 -15.17 19.54
N GLY A 68 -20.57 -16.17 19.26
CA GLY A 68 -20.91 -17.60 19.38
C GLY A 68 -21.15 -18.32 18.05
N ASP A 69 -21.32 -17.60 16.93
CA ASP A 69 -21.38 -18.22 15.60
C ASP A 69 -19.98 -18.61 15.11
N ILE A 70 -19.86 -19.74 14.40
CA ILE A 70 -18.61 -20.15 13.73
C ILE A 70 -18.48 -19.38 12.41
N THR A 71 -18.30 -18.06 12.50
CA THR A 71 -18.07 -17.19 11.33
C THR A 71 -16.79 -16.37 11.52
N PRO A 72 -16.05 -16.05 10.43
CA PRO A 72 -14.87 -15.21 10.54
C PRO A 72 -15.20 -13.82 11.08
N TYR A 73 -14.33 -13.27 11.93
CA TYR A 73 -14.45 -11.89 12.38
C TYR A 73 -14.41 -10.93 11.18
N ARG A 74 -15.32 -9.95 11.20
CA ARG A 74 -15.32 -8.86 10.23
C ARG A 74 -14.14 -7.93 10.52
N TYR A 75 -13.31 -7.70 9.50
CA TYR A 75 -12.17 -6.79 9.58
C TYR A 75 -12.40 -5.46 8.85
N GLY A 76 -13.50 -5.34 8.10
CA GLY A 76 -13.85 -4.15 7.33
C GLY A 76 -15.20 -4.27 6.65
N THR A 77 -15.65 -3.18 6.03
CA THR A 77 -16.85 -3.14 5.18
C THR A 77 -16.47 -2.60 3.80
N ILE A 78 -17.19 -3.03 2.77
CA ILE A 78 -16.95 -2.58 1.39
C ILE A 78 -17.96 -1.48 1.08
N VAL A 79 -17.46 -0.36 0.57
CA VAL A 79 -18.27 0.69 -0.04
C VAL A 79 -18.05 0.61 -1.54
N GLU A 80 -19.09 0.19 -2.27
CA GLU A 80 -19.06 0.14 -3.73
C GLU A 80 -19.11 1.55 -4.32
N THR A 81 -18.28 1.81 -5.34
CA THR A 81 -18.22 3.10 -6.04
C THR A 81 -17.99 2.88 -7.53
N ASP A 82 -18.29 3.88 -8.36
CA ASP A 82 -18.06 3.86 -9.80
C ASP A 82 -16.89 4.77 -10.22
N LEU A 83 -15.95 5.04 -9.32
CA LEU A 83 -14.87 5.99 -9.54
C LEU A 83 -13.90 5.51 -10.64
N THR A 84 -13.53 6.42 -11.54
CA THR A 84 -12.60 6.14 -12.65
C THR A 84 -11.64 7.30 -12.85
N THR A 85 -10.41 7.02 -13.28
CA THR A 85 -9.41 8.06 -13.60
C THR A 85 -9.86 9.02 -14.71
N ARG A 86 -10.84 8.62 -15.54
CA ARG A 86 -11.42 9.45 -16.60
C ARG A 86 -12.42 10.49 -16.08
N ARG A 87 -13.17 10.16 -15.02
CA ARG A 87 -14.25 11.02 -14.49
C ARG A 87 -13.90 11.68 -13.16
N ASN A 88 -12.87 11.17 -12.48
CA ASN A 88 -12.55 11.52 -11.11
C ASN A 88 -11.04 11.70 -10.96
N GLY A 89 -10.68 12.53 -10.00
CA GLY A 89 -9.31 12.85 -9.69
C GLY A 89 -8.78 13.99 -10.54
N THR A 90 -7.65 14.53 -10.09
CA THR A 90 -6.99 15.64 -10.72
C THR A 90 -5.82 15.12 -11.54
N TRP A 91 -5.87 15.37 -12.85
CA TRP A 91 -4.73 15.21 -13.75
C TRP A 91 -3.94 16.51 -13.84
N GLU A 92 -2.62 16.42 -13.81
CA GLU A 92 -1.72 17.54 -14.08
C GLU A 92 -0.54 17.10 -14.93
N SER A 93 -0.11 17.97 -15.86
CA SER A 93 1.08 17.75 -16.67
C SER A 93 2.32 18.13 -15.87
N LEU A 94 3.32 17.27 -15.85
CA LEU A 94 4.58 17.51 -15.17
C LEU A 94 5.59 18.22 -16.10
N PRO A 95 6.52 19.04 -15.56
CA PRO A 95 7.58 19.65 -16.35
C PRO A 95 8.48 18.65 -17.09
N SER A 96 8.55 17.40 -16.59
CA SER A 96 9.26 16.29 -17.24
C SER A 96 8.58 15.77 -18.51
N GLY A 97 7.36 16.23 -18.83
CA GLY A 97 6.54 15.75 -19.94
C GLY A 97 5.63 14.56 -19.61
N GLY A 98 5.70 14.04 -18.38
CA GLY A 98 4.79 13.03 -17.85
C GLY A 98 3.47 13.62 -17.37
N TRP A 99 2.59 12.75 -16.89
CA TRP A 99 1.33 13.13 -16.23
C TRP A 99 1.35 12.64 -14.79
N LEU A 100 0.68 13.37 -13.92
CA LEU A 100 0.40 12.94 -12.56
C LEU A 100 -1.11 12.94 -12.37
N TRP A 101 -1.64 11.84 -11.86
CA TRP A 101 -3.02 11.74 -11.45
C TRP A 101 -3.10 11.51 -9.96
N ARG A 102 -3.97 12.26 -9.27
CA ARG A 102 -4.25 12.07 -7.84
C ARG A 102 -5.73 12.14 -7.55
N LEU A 103 -6.18 11.34 -6.58
CA LEU A 103 -7.54 11.38 -6.05
C LEU A 103 -7.51 11.20 -4.54
N ARG A 104 -8.27 12.04 -3.82
CA ARG A 104 -8.46 11.92 -2.38
C ARG A 104 -9.81 11.25 -2.11
N ILE A 105 -9.81 10.26 -1.24
CA ILE A 105 -11.00 9.52 -0.82
C ILE A 105 -11.13 9.69 0.69
N GLN A 106 -12.27 10.17 1.18
CA GLN A 106 -12.52 10.29 2.62
C GLN A 106 -13.78 9.52 3.01
N SER A 107 -13.70 8.77 4.09
CA SER A 107 -14.82 8.09 4.73
C SER A 107 -14.75 8.36 6.22
N LYS A 108 -15.49 9.36 6.69
CA LYS A 108 -15.43 9.82 8.10
C LYS A 108 -15.57 8.65 9.08
N GLU A 109 -14.86 8.77 10.21
CA GLU A 109 -14.80 7.78 11.29
C GLU A 109 -14.22 6.41 10.89
N ALA A 110 -13.67 6.25 9.68
CA ALA A 110 -12.92 5.06 9.33
C ALA A 110 -11.58 5.01 10.11
N VAL A 111 -11.24 3.83 10.62
CA VAL A 111 -9.96 3.59 11.32
C VAL A 111 -8.81 3.44 10.31
N SER A 112 -9.11 2.83 9.17
CA SER A 112 -8.21 2.63 8.05
C SER A 112 -9.01 2.47 6.76
N LEU A 113 -8.34 2.71 5.63
CA LEU A 113 -8.88 2.55 4.29
C LEU A 113 -7.95 1.70 3.42
N SER A 114 -8.52 0.95 2.50
CA SER A 114 -7.82 0.23 1.44
C SER A 114 -8.61 0.36 0.15
N ALA A 115 -7.93 0.43 -0.99
CA ALA A 115 -8.58 0.48 -2.29
C ALA A 115 -8.66 -0.91 -2.92
N VAL A 116 -9.81 -1.20 -3.54
CA VAL A 116 -9.99 -2.36 -4.43
C VAL A 116 -10.27 -1.82 -5.82
N PHE A 117 -9.34 -2.06 -6.74
CA PHE A 117 -9.49 -1.73 -8.15
C PHE A 117 -10.08 -2.95 -8.86
N THR A 118 -11.30 -2.82 -9.36
CA THR A 118 -11.97 -3.87 -10.15
C THR A 118 -11.45 -3.92 -11.59
N ASP A 119 -10.81 -2.85 -12.04
CA ASP A 119 -10.19 -2.71 -13.34
C ASP A 119 -8.85 -1.96 -13.21
N PHE A 120 -7.77 -2.73 -13.07
CA PHE A 120 -6.43 -2.20 -12.85
C PHE A 120 -5.60 -2.24 -14.14
N ARG A 121 -5.48 -1.08 -14.80
CA ARG A 121 -4.66 -0.89 -16.00
C ARG A 121 -3.88 0.41 -15.90
N LEU A 122 -2.55 0.30 -15.85
CA LEU A 122 -1.63 1.42 -15.90
C LEU A 122 -0.91 1.46 -17.27
N PRO A 123 -0.48 2.64 -17.75
CA PRO A 123 0.39 2.74 -18.91
C PRO A 123 1.74 2.05 -18.66
N ALA A 124 2.51 1.83 -19.73
CA ALA A 124 3.86 1.27 -19.58
C ALA A 124 4.75 2.22 -18.76
N GLY A 125 5.37 1.70 -17.70
CA GLY A 125 6.15 2.49 -16.75
C GLY A 125 5.32 3.24 -15.70
N GLY A 126 3.98 3.14 -15.75
CA GLY A 126 3.10 3.72 -14.74
C GLY A 126 3.11 2.89 -13.45
N GLU A 127 3.13 3.60 -12.33
CA GLU A 127 3.15 3.08 -10.97
C GLU A 127 2.01 3.72 -10.17
N LEU A 128 1.34 2.93 -9.35
CA LEU A 128 0.31 3.39 -8.43
C LEU A 128 0.84 3.41 -6.99
N TYR A 129 0.46 4.44 -6.24
CA TYR A 129 0.73 4.57 -4.81
C TYR A 129 -0.56 4.86 -4.05
N VAL A 130 -0.63 4.40 -2.80
CA VAL A 130 -1.65 4.85 -1.84
C VAL A 130 -1.05 5.25 -0.50
N TYR A 131 -1.54 6.33 0.09
CA TYR A 131 -0.96 6.91 1.31
C TYR A 131 -1.95 7.79 2.08
N ALA A 132 -1.62 8.13 3.33
CA ALA A 132 -2.38 9.04 4.17
C ALA A 132 -2.00 10.51 3.91
N PRO A 133 -2.87 11.52 4.19
CA PRO A 133 -2.59 12.93 3.87
C PRO A 133 -1.32 13.51 4.49
N ASP A 134 -0.87 12.95 5.60
CA ASP A 134 0.38 13.34 6.28
C ASP A 134 1.64 12.77 5.59
N GLY A 135 1.47 12.03 4.48
CA GLY A 135 2.55 11.37 3.76
C GLY A 135 3.15 10.19 4.50
N THR A 136 2.55 9.74 5.60
CA THR A 136 3.01 8.57 6.33
C THR A 136 2.56 7.28 5.65
N LEU A 137 3.37 6.24 5.80
CA LEU A 137 3.04 4.88 5.39
C LEU A 137 2.63 4.75 3.91
N ILE A 138 3.50 5.20 3.02
CA ILE A 138 3.32 5.03 1.57
C ILE A 138 3.31 3.54 1.22
N ARG A 139 2.32 3.15 0.40
CA ARG A 139 2.16 1.82 -0.16
C ARG A 139 2.37 1.88 -1.66
N GLY A 140 3.16 0.95 -2.20
CA GLY A 140 3.63 0.93 -3.58
C GLY A 140 5.15 1.10 -3.66
N PRO A 141 5.71 1.29 -4.87
CA PRO A 141 5.00 1.36 -6.15
C PRO A 141 4.30 0.05 -6.51
N TYR A 142 3.08 0.15 -7.04
CA TYR A 142 2.37 -0.96 -7.66
C TYR A 142 2.44 -0.79 -9.19
N PRO A 143 3.28 -1.56 -9.88
CA PRO A 143 3.37 -1.49 -11.33
C PRO A 143 2.16 -2.20 -11.97
N ARG A 144 1.99 -2.05 -13.27
CA ARG A 144 0.87 -2.67 -14.03
C ARG A 144 0.80 -4.19 -13.89
N GLU A 145 1.91 -4.85 -13.56
CA GLU A 145 2.03 -6.30 -13.38
C GLU A 145 1.44 -6.79 -12.05
N ASP A 146 1.20 -5.90 -11.08
CA ASP A 146 0.58 -6.22 -9.77
C ASP A 146 -0.94 -6.42 -9.91
N VAL A 147 -1.36 -7.14 -10.94
CA VAL A 147 -2.75 -7.42 -11.26
C VAL A 147 -3.05 -8.91 -11.04
N THR A 148 -4.17 -9.21 -10.39
CA THR A 148 -4.70 -10.57 -10.27
C THR A 148 -6.12 -10.58 -10.82
N ALA A 149 -6.36 -11.35 -11.89
CA ALA A 149 -7.65 -11.42 -12.58
C ALA A 149 -8.23 -10.04 -12.97
N GLY A 150 -7.37 -9.11 -13.42
CA GLY A 150 -7.77 -7.74 -13.79
C GLY A 150 -7.94 -6.77 -12.62
N GLN A 151 -7.74 -7.24 -11.39
CA GLN A 151 -7.96 -6.45 -10.17
C GLN A 151 -6.66 -6.20 -9.41
N HIS A 152 -6.65 -5.16 -8.59
CA HIS A 152 -5.61 -4.89 -7.61
C HIS A 152 -6.24 -4.52 -6.26
N ARG A 153 -5.59 -4.90 -5.15
CA ARG A 153 -6.04 -4.56 -3.80
C ARG A 153 -4.86 -4.03 -3.01
N THR A 154 -5.03 -2.85 -2.42
CA THR A 154 -3.97 -2.25 -1.63
C THR A 154 -4.03 -2.75 -0.19
N PRO A 155 -2.89 -2.77 0.54
CA PRO A 155 -2.88 -2.83 1.98
C PRO A 155 -3.66 -1.67 2.60
N MET A 156 -3.96 -1.80 3.89
CA MET A 156 -4.58 -0.73 4.67
C MET A 156 -3.62 0.44 4.89
N VAL A 157 -4.17 1.63 4.77
CA VAL A 157 -3.58 2.91 5.19
C VAL A 157 -4.39 3.41 6.38
N ARG A 158 -3.71 3.91 7.42
CA ARG A 158 -4.37 4.34 8.65
C ARG A 158 -5.00 5.73 8.46
N GLY A 159 -6.17 5.93 9.09
CA GLY A 159 -6.92 7.18 9.00
C GLY A 159 -8.17 7.04 8.14
N ASP A 160 -8.92 8.14 8.07
CA ASP A 160 -10.21 8.24 7.39
C ASP A 160 -10.12 8.88 6.00
N GLU A 161 -8.90 9.22 5.56
CA GLU A 161 -8.60 9.74 4.23
C GLU A 161 -7.46 8.95 3.57
N LEU A 162 -7.66 8.59 2.30
CA LEU A 162 -6.74 7.85 1.46
C LEU A 162 -6.45 8.67 0.20
N ILE A 163 -5.18 8.86 -0.13
CA ILE A 163 -4.76 9.43 -1.41
C ILE A 163 -4.31 8.30 -2.31
N ILE A 164 -4.79 8.32 -3.55
CA ILE A 164 -4.35 7.46 -4.63
C ILE A 164 -3.58 8.32 -5.63
N GLU A 165 -2.38 7.91 -6.01
CA GLU A 165 -1.49 8.64 -6.90
C GLU A 165 -0.93 7.72 -8.00
N MET A 166 -0.81 8.24 -9.22
CA MET A 166 -0.31 7.51 -10.39
C MET A 166 0.49 8.44 -11.32
N ASN A 167 1.57 7.93 -11.92
CA ASN A 167 2.40 8.62 -12.93
C ASN A 167 2.25 8.05 -14.37
#